data_AF-A0AB74J133-F1
#
_entry.id   AF-A0AB74J133-F1
#
_cell.length_a   1.000
_cell.length_b   1.000
_cell.length_c   1.000
_cell.angle_alpha   90.00
_cell.angle_beta   90.00
_cell.angle_gamma   90.00
#
_symmetry.space_group_name_H-M   'P 1'
#
loop_
_entity.id
_entity.type
_entity.pdbx_description
1 polymer ?
#
loop_
_entity_poly.entity_id
_entity_poly.type
_entity_poly.pdbx_seq_one_letter_code
_entity_poly.pdbx_strand_id
1 'polypeptide(L)'
;MFFLNQQHSNIINDFYLKQNTVYHVFYSWSIYFFTYEQRQSQPQQVLTHTLEGRFCSIQKTNSCFGSIVTVEVGPEQRSFAIHKDLLCFYSDYFRAAFNGSFKEAAEGKISLPDCDAKIFYIFNGFLYTRELCSEAGKTSLELSSTTLSELWVFGDVHLVPALQNLAIDCLIGRIQTLGSLLNTKIPYIYRRTVAGSPLRRMAVDWEVCSPSVTEDNLSCWPRIGLIELAIALSSKQAEHRSFRNLLQSRGKCYYHVHTEGEHC
;
A
#
# COMPACT_ATOMS: atom_id res chain seq x y z
N MET A 1 49.25 -12.65 17.69
CA MET A 1 48.24 -12.07 18.62
C MET A 1 47.26 -11.10 17.94
N PHE A 2 47.05 -11.19 16.61
CA PHE A 2 46.19 -10.26 15.85
C PHE A 2 44.95 -10.91 15.18
N PHE A 3 44.82 -12.25 15.22
CA PHE A 3 43.73 -12.96 14.53
C PHE A 3 42.49 -13.26 15.40
N LEU A 4 42.57 -13.12 16.74
CA LEU A 4 41.44 -13.37 17.64
C LEU A 4 40.55 -12.13 17.88
N ASN A 5 41.04 -10.93 17.57
CA ASN A 5 40.29 -9.68 17.79
C ASN A 5 39.35 -9.27 16.65
N GLN A 6 39.50 -9.81 15.43
CA GLN A 6 38.57 -9.50 14.33
C GLN A 6 37.28 -10.35 14.35
N GLN A 7 37.33 -11.59 14.83
CA GLN A 7 36.14 -12.44 14.90
C GLN A 7 35.15 -11.98 15.98
N HIS A 8 35.63 -11.39 17.09
CA HIS A 8 34.77 -10.87 18.15
C HIS A 8 34.01 -9.58 17.75
N SER A 9 34.62 -8.67 16.98
CA SER A 9 33.93 -7.46 16.48
C SER A 9 32.81 -7.77 15.46
N ASN A 10 32.99 -8.79 14.62
CA ASN A 10 31.97 -9.18 13.64
C ASN A 10 30.75 -9.83 14.31
N ILE A 11 30.93 -10.57 15.40
CA ILE A 11 29.82 -11.19 16.15
C ILE A 11 29.04 -10.14 16.95
N ILE A 12 29.71 -9.12 17.50
CA ILE A 12 29.04 -8.01 18.22
C ILE A 12 28.24 -7.14 17.25
N ASN A 13 28.78 -6.81 16.07
CA ASN A 13 28.04 -6.07 15.03
C ASN A 13 26.84 -6.85 14.50
N ASP A 14 26.97 -8.17 14.31
CA ASP A 14 25.86 -9.01 13.84
C ASP A 14 24.76 -9.19 14.91
N PHE A 15 25.13 -9.15 16.19
CA PHE A 15 24.18 -9.14 17.31
C PHE A 15 23.46 -7.78 17.45
N TYR A 16 24.17 -6.66 17.27
CA TYR A 16 23.57 -5.31 17.26
C TYR A 16 22.64 -5.10 16.06
N LEU A 17 23.00 -5.57 14.86
CA LEU A 17 22.14 -5.51 13.67
C LEU A 17 20.87 -6.36 13.83
N LYS A 18 20.98 -7.56 14.42
CA LYS A 18 19.82 -8.41 14.73
C LYS A 18 18.92 -7.80 15.80
N GLN A 19 19.48 -7.21 16.86
CA GLN A 19 18.67 -6.50 17.86
C GLN A 19 17.96 -5.28 17.27
N ASN A 20 18.64 -4.47 16.44
CA ASN A 20 18.06 -3.27 15.84
C ASN A 20 16.93 -3.59 14.84
N THR A 21 17.05 -4.69 14.09
CA THR A 21 15.99 -5.17 13.17
C THR A 21 14.74 -5.57 13.95
N VAL A 22 14.91 -6.22 15.11
CA VAL A 22 13.79 -6.59 15.99
C VAL A 22 13.11 -5.34 16.56
N TYR A 23 13.88 -4.36 17.07
CA TYR A 23 13.32 -3.09 17.56
C TYR A 23 12.53 -2.32 16.49
N HIS A 24 12.98 -2.31 15.23
CA HIS A 24 12.30 -1.61 14.13
C HIS A 24 11.02 -2.30 13.64
N VAL A 25 10.98 -3.64 13.61
CA VAL A 25 9.75 -4.39 13.29
C VAL A 25 8.70 -4.16 14.39
N PHE A 26 9.12 -4.14 15.66
CA PHE A 26 8.23 -3.82 16.78
C PHE A 26 7.74 -2.36 16.75
N TYR A 27 8.57 -1.40 16.31
CA TYR A 27 8.16 0.01 16.23
C TYR A 27 7.17 0.29 15.09
N SER A 28 7.35 -0.37 13.94
CA SER A 28 6.42 -0.27 12.81
C SER A 28 5.08 -0.96 13.12
N TRP A 29 5.13 -2.15 13.75
CA TRP A 29 3.93 -2.83 14.22
C TRP A 29 3.26 -2.11 15.40
N SER A 30 4.00 -1.46 16.30
CA SER A 30 3.40 -0.70 17.39
C SER A 30 2.70 0.56 16.91
N ILE A 31 3.21 1.27 15.89
CA ILE A 31 2.52 2.41 15.27
C ILE A 31 1.30 1.93 14.49
N TYR A 32 1.40 0.84 13.74
CA TYR A 32 0.26 0.25 13.02
C TYR A 32 -0.82 -0.26 14.00
N PHE A 33 -0.42 -0.91 15.08
CA PHE A 33 -1.33 -1.43 16.11
C PHE A 33 -1.92 -0.29 16.95
N PHE A 34 -1.15 0.73 17.32
CA PHE A 34 -1.64 1.90 18.07
C PHE A 34 -2.65 2.72 17.24
N THR A 35 -2.41 2.91 15.95
CA THR A 35 -3.37 3.57 15.04
C THR A 35 -4.61 2.72 14.78
N TYR A 36 -4.49 1.39 14.78
CA TYR A 36 -5.61 0.46 14.71
C TYR A 36 -6.44 0.40 16.01
N GLU A 37 -5.80 0.42 17.17
CA GLU A 37 -6.43 0.35 18.49
C GLU A 37 -7.11 1.66 18.87
N GLN A 38 -6.59 2.82 18.42
CA GLN A 38 -7.32 4.09 18.48
C GLN A 38 -8.60 4.11 17.64
N ARG A 39 -8.70 3.30 16.59
CA ARG A 39 -9.93 3.13 15.79
C ARG A 39 -11.01 2.30 16.53
N GLN A 40 -10.60 1.39 17.42
CA GLN A 40 -11.50 0.48 18.15
C GLN A 40 -11.97 1.04 19.51
N SER A 41 -11.25 2.01 20.09
CA SER A 41 -11.45 2.47 21.47
C SER A 41 -12.24 3.78 21.61
N GLN A 42 -12.82 4.33 20.54
CA GLN A 42 -13.81 5.41 20.67
C GLN A 42 -15.18 4.83 21.05
N PRO A 43 -15.68 5.03 22.28
CA PRO A 43 -17.06 4.66 22.61
C PRO A 43 -18.02 5.53 21.80
N GLN A 44 -19.00 4.89 21.13
CA GLN A 44 -20.15 5.57 20.55
C GLN A 44 -20.97 6.23 21.67
N GLN A 45 -20.66 7.49 21.98
CA GLN A 45 -21.51 8.31 22.82
C GLN A 45 -22.52 9.03 21.95
N VAL A 46 -23.76 8.54 21.99
CA VAL A 46 -24.96 9.27 21.56
C VAL A 46 -25.05 10.53 22.43
N LEU A 47 -24.80 11.70 21.85
CA LEU A 47 -25.07 12.99 22.50
C LEU A 47 -26.00 13.81 21.61
N THR A 48 -27.26 13.86 22.03
CA THR A 48 -28.26 14.82 21.60
C THR A 48 -27.93 16.21 22.16
N HIS A 49 -28.06 17.22 21.30
CA HIS A 49 -28.14 18.66 21.62
C HIS A 49 -26.95 19.36 22.31
N THR A 50 -26.25 20.23 21.57
CA THR A 50 -26.46 21.70 21.53
C THR A 50 -25.23 22.35 20.88
N LEU A 51 -25.48 23.22 19.90
CA LEU A 51 -24.47 24.01 19.19
C LEU A 51 -23.76 24.97 20.15
N GLU A 52 -22.44 24.86 20.33
CA GLU A 52 -21.57 26.00 20.61
C GLU A 52 -20.07 25.63 20.50
N GLY A 53 -19.42 26.23 19.50
CA GLY A 53 -18.05 26.74 19.59
C GLY A 53 -16.90 25.78 19.89
N ARG A 54 -16.28 25.25 18.82
CA ARG A 54 -14.81 25.14 18.63
C ARG A 54 -14.52 24.75 17.18
N PHE A 55 -14.49 25.74 16.30
CA PHE A 55 -13.90 25.58 14.97
C PHE A 55 -12.39 25.38 15.16
N CYS A 56 -11.90 24.16 14.98
CA CYS A 56 -10.50 23.99 14.58
C CYS A 56 -10.44 24.49 13.14
N SER A 57 -9.97 25.73 12.98
CA SER A 57 -9.76 26.33 11.67
C SER A 57 -8.78 25.48 10.89
N ILE A 58 -9.29 24.70 9.94
CA ILE A 58 -8.49 24.13 8.85
C ILE A 58 -7.98 25.32 8.06
N GLN A 59 -6.77 25.80 8.38
CA GLN A 59 -6.09 26.74 7.51
C GLN A 59 -5.68 25.97 6.25
N LYS A 60 -6.53 26.03 5.22
CA LYS A 60 -6.12 25.74 3.83
C LYS A 60 -5.12 26.83 3.43
N THR A 61 -3.85 26.64 3.75
CA THR A 61 -2.78 27.41 3.11
C THR A 61 -2.54 26.78 1.75
N ASN A 62 -2.90 27.47 0.66
CA ASN A 62 -2.72 27.04 -0.74
C ASN A 62 -1.23 26.97 -1.19
N SER A 63 -0.30 26.75 -0.27
CA SER A 63 1.11 26.55 -0.57
C SER A 63 1.37 25.04 -0.64
N CYS A 64 1.19 24.43 -1.81
CA CYS A 64 1.67 23.07 -2.08
C CYS A 64 3.20 23.01 -2.31
N PHE A 65 3.87 24.17 -2.29
CA PHE A 65 5.30 24.35 -2.51
C PHE A 65 6.01 24.92 -1.27
N GLY A 66 5.63 24.47 -0.07
CA GLY A 66 6.30 24.84 1.16
C GLY A 66 7.70 24.21 1.30
N SER A 67 8.00 23.68 2.48
CA SER A 67 9.31 23.06 2.75
C SER A 67 9.55 21.78 1.96
N ILE A 68 10.80 21.52 1.59
CA ILE A 68 11.24 20.25 1.00
C ILE A 68 11.68 19.30 2.13
N VAL A 69 11.26 18.05 2.04
CA VAL A 69 11.70 16.95 2.91
C VAL A 69 12.48 15.91 2.11
N THR A 70 13.34 15.16 2.80
CA THR A 70 14.14 14.09 2.20
C THR A 70 13.58 12.72 2.59
N VAL A 71 13.32 11.87 1.60
CA VAL A 71 12.95 10.46 1.82
C VAL A 71 14.09 9.58 1.33
N GLU A 72 14.68 8.79 2.23
CA GLU A 72 15.71 7.79 1.89
C GLU A 72 15.07 6.42 1.74
N VAL A 73 15.31 5.76 0.61
CA VAL A 73 14.61 4.53 0.24
C VAL A 73 15.57 3.39 -0.02
N GLY A 74 15.21 2.23 0.52
CA GLY A 74 15.92 0.98 0.29
C GLY A 74 17.25 0.88 1.04
N PRO A 75 17.95 -0.26 0.92
CA PRO A 75 19.23 -0.50 1.59
C PRO A 75 20.34 0.43 1.10
N GLU A 76 20.23 0.91 -0.14
CA GLU A 76 21.17 1.86 -0.76
C GLU A 76 20.90 3.32 -0.35
N GLN A 77 19.84 3.58 0.45
CA GLN A 77 19.45 4.90 0.94
C GLN A 77 19.32 5.94 -0.17
N ARG A 78 18.68 5.56 -1.28
CA ARG A 78 18.45 6.48 -2.39
C ARG A 78 17.57 7.63 -1.91
N SER A 79 18.08 8.85 -2.04
CA SER A 79 17.43 10.06 -1.53
C SER A 79 16.49 10.69 -2.56
N PHE A 80 15.30 11.06 -2.11
CA PHE A 80 14.28 11.78 -2.88
C PHE A 80 13.91 13.08 -2.16
N ALA A 81 14.07 14.21 -2.83
CA ALA A 81 13.65 15.52 -2.33
C ALA A 81 12.21 15.82 -2.80
N ILE A 82 11.28 16.01 -1.87
CA ILE A 82 9.84 16.11 -2.15
C ILE A 82 9.24 17.29 -1.40
N HIS A 83 8.28 18.00 -2.01
CA HIS A 83 7.50 19.01 -1.30
C HIS A 83 6.67 18.36 -0.19
N LYS A 84 6.91 18.80 1.05
CA LYS A 84 6.29 18.25 2.26
C LYS A 84 4.78 18.28 2.18
N ASP A 85 4.21 19.42 1.79
CA ASP A 85 2.76 19.62 1.77
C ASP A 85 2.09 18.69 0.76
N LEU A 86 2.73 18.44 -0.39
CA LEU A 86 2.25 17.51 -1.40
C LEU A 86 2.27 16.07 -0.90
N LEU A 87 3.38 15.66 -0.26
CA LEU A 87 3.51 14.33 0.32
C LEU A 87 2.48 14.09 1.45
N CYS A 88 2.31 15.08 2.33
CA CYS A 88 1.32 15.06 3.41
C CYS A 88 -0.12 15.12 2.89
N PHE A 89 -0.38 15.79 1.77
CA PHE A 89 -1.71 15.85 1.16
C PHE A 89 -2.19 14.46 0.77
N TYR A 90 -1.33 13.68 0.11
CA TYR A 90 -1.67 12.35 -0.39
C TYR A 90 -1.57 11.22 0.64
N SER A 91 -0.82 11.42 1.72
CA SER A 91 -0.51 10.36 2.67
C SER A 91 -0.71 10.81 4.12
N ASP A 92 -1.66 10.18 4.79
CA ASP A 92 -1.84 10.39 6.23
C ASP A 92 -0.66 9.88 7.06
N TYR A 93 0.05 8.86 6.56
CA TYR A 93 1.29 8.37 7.15
C TYR A 93 2.36 9.46 7.16
N PHE A 94 2.67 10.06 6.00
CA PHE A 94 3.69 11.11 5.93
C PHE A 94 3.22 12.41 6.61
N ARG A 95 1.91 12.69 6.61
CA ARG A 95 1.32 13.79 7.38
C ARG A 95 1.62 13.62 8.87
N ALA A 96 1.39 12.43 9.42
CA ALA A 96 1.68 12.13 10.82
C ALA A 96 3.19 12.20 11.12
N ALA A 97 4.03 11.69 10.21
CA ALA A 97 5.49 11.69 10.39
C ALA A 97 6.09 13.11 10.39
N PHE A 98 5.69 13.97 9.45
CA PHE A 98 6.31 15.29 9.27
C PHE A 98 5.60 16.44 9.99
N ASN A 99 4.34 16.28 10.41
CA ASN A 99 3.60 17.29 11.18
C ASN A 99 3.38 16.88 12.64
N GLY A 100 3.82 15.68 13.03
CA GLY A 100 3.79 15.22 14.41
C GLY A 100 4.95 15.74 15.25
N SER A 101 5.15 15.10 16.40
CA SER A 101 6.26 15.40 17.32
C SER A 101 7.42 14.41 17.20
N PHE A 102 7.49 13.68 16.08
CA PHE A 102 8.53 12.69 15.84
C PHE A 102 9.82 13.33 15.32
N LYS A 103 10.92 12.58 15.35
CA LYS A 103 12.25 13.02 14.91
C LYS A 103 12.23 13.49 13.46
N GLU A 104 11.45 12.82 12.62
CA GLU A 104 11.27 13.10 11.21
C GLU A 104 10.73 14.50 10.94
N ALA A 105 9.84 15.00 11.82
CA ALA A 105 9.29 16.36 11.72
C ALA A 105 10.36 17.43 11.99
N ALA A 106 11.26 17.17 12.94
CA ALA A 106 12.36 18.07 13.28
C ALA A 106 13.48 18.04 12.24
N GLU A 107 13.80 16.86 11.70
CA GLU A 107 14.89 16.67 10.72
C GLU A 107 14.46 16.95 9.28
N GLY A 108 13.15 16.94 8.99
CA GLY A 108 12.65 17.01 7.62
C GLY A 108 13.11 15.81 6.77
N LYS A 109 13.34 14.67 7.41
CA LYS A 109 13.92 13.47 6.80
C LYS A 109 13.25 12.21 7.33
N ILE A 110 13.01 11.23 6.45
CA ILE A 110 12.50 9.90 6.83
C ILE A 110 13.22 8.80 6.04
N SER A 111 13.43 7.64 6.66
CA SER A 111 14.08 6.48 6.05
C SER A 111 13.09 5.32 5.91
N LEU A 112 13.05 4.71 4.71
CA LEU A 112 12.17 3.61 4.31
C LEU A 112 13.02 2.44 3.79
N PRO A 113 13.72 1.70 4.68
CA PRO A 113 14.69 0.67 4.28
C PRO A 113 14.06 -0.53 3.56
N ASP A 114 12.81 -0.86 3.88
CA ASP A 114 12.08 -2.01 3.29
C ASP A 114 11.36 -1.66 1.98
N CYS A 115 11.47 -0.41 1.53
CA CYS A 115 10.82 0.06 0.32
C CYS A 115 11.74 -0.10 -0.90
N ASP A 116 11.21 -0.67 -1.98
CA ASP A 116 11.90 -0.72 -3.27
C ASP A 116 11.95 0.67 -3.90
N ALA A 117 13.15 1.15 -4.19
CA ALA A 117 13.39 2.44 -4.83
C ALA A 117 12.64 2.61 -6.15
N LYS A 118 12.39 1.53 -6.91
CA LYS A 118 11.60 1.58 -8.16
C LYS A 118 10.13 1.90 -7.89
N ILE A 119 9.56 1.31 -6.85
CA ILE A 119 8.17 1.57 -6.45
C ILE A 119 8.05 3.00 -5.93
N PHE A 120 9.00 3.43 -5.11
CA PHE A 120 9.01 4.80 -4.61
C PHE A 120 9.23 5.83 -5.72
N TYR A 121 10.06 5.55 -6.73
CA TYR A 121 10.23 6.43 -7.88
C TYR A 121 8.90 6.70 -8.59
N ILE A 122 8.13 5.63 -8.86
CA ILE A 122 6.82 5.75 -9.52
C ILE A 122 5.86 6.55 -8.63
N PHE A 123 5.83 6.27 -7.31
CA PHE A 123 5.04 7.05 -6.36
C PHE A 123 5.42 8.52 -6.34
N ASN A 124 6.73 8.84 -6.32
CA ASN A 124 7.22 10.21 -6.37
C ASN A 124 6.73 10.93 -7.64
N GLY A 125 6.80 10.28 -8.81
CA GLY A 125 6.22 10.83 -10.04
C GLY A 125 4.71 11.08 -9.91
N PHE A 126 3.98 10.09 -9.40
CA PHE A 126 2.53 10.16 -9.19
C PHE A 126 2.10 11.36 -8.33
N LEU A 127 2.88 11.73 -7.31
CA LEU A 127 2.58 12.90 -6.47
C LEU A 127 2.43 14.18 -7.30
N TYR A 128 3.23 14.33 -8.36
CA TYR A 128 3.24 15.53 -9.19
C TYR A 128 2.35 15.41 -10.43
N THR A 129 2.28 14.22 -11.04
CA THR A 129 1.62 14.06 -12.36
C THR A 129 0.27 13.38 -12.29
N ARG A 130 -0.05 12.69 -11.19
CA ARG A 130 -1.20 11.78 -11.07
C ARG A 130 -1.15 10.59 -12.04
N GLU A 131 0.03 10.28 -12.56
CA GLU A 131 0.26 9.19 -13.49
C GLU A 131 1.29 8.20 -12.95
N LEU A 132 1.17 6.93 -13.34
CA LEU A 132 2.13 5.89 -12.99
C LEU A 132 3.14 5.73 -14.12
N CYS A 133 4.37 6.21 -13.90
CA CYS A 133 5.46 6.12 -14.87
C CYS A 133 6.73 5.56 -14.22
N SER A 134 7.29 4.51 -14.81
CA SER A 134 8.57 3.95 -14.38
C SER A 134 9.76 4.75 -14.92
N GLU A 135 10.95 4.54 -14.33
CA GLU A 135 12.21 5.11 -14.84
C GLU A 135 12.49 4.75 -16.30
N ALA A 136 12.02 3.60 -16.77
CA ALA A 136 12.17 3.16 -18.15
C ALA A 136 11.15 3.79 -19.12
N GLY A 137 10.37 4.78 -18.68
CA GLY A 137 9.35 5.46 -19.47
C GLY A 137 8.07 4.65 -19.69
N LYS A 138 7.93 3.46 -19.07
CA LYS A 138 6.70 2.67 -19.15
C LYS A 138 5.58 3.35 -18.37
N THR A 139 4.43 3.50 -19.00
CA THR A 139 3.25 4.18 -18.43
C THR A 139 2.11 3.20 -18.17
N SER A 140 1.36 3.41 -17.09
CA SER A 140 0.05 2.80 -16.84
C SER A 140 -0.09 1.33 -17.23
N LEU A 141 -0.66 1.02 -18.41
CA LEU A 141 -0.90 -0.34 -18.91
C LEU A 141 0.37 -1.12 -19.22
N GLU A 142 1.48 -0.44 -19.50
CA GLU A 142 2.79 -1.03 -19.81
C GLU A 142 3.52 -1.52 -18.56
N LEU A 143 3.12 -1.03 -17.38
CA LEU A 143 3.63 -1.52 -16.10
C LEU A 143 3.24 -2.97 -15.91
N SER A 144 4.16 -3.75 -15.36
CA SER A 144 3.86 -5.14 -15.05
C SER A 144 2.81 -5.20 -13.95
N SER A 145 1.96 -6.22 -14.00
CA SER A 145 0.99 -6.47 -12.95
C SER A 145 1.65 -6.60 -11.57
N THR A 146 2.93 -7.01 -11.51
CA THR A 146 3.74 -7.09 -10.29
C THR A 146 3.96 -5.71 -9.71
N THR A 147 4.42 -4.77 -10.57
CA THR A 147 4.67 -3.38 -10.19
C THR A 147 3.38 -2.73 -9.70
N LEU A 148 2.25 -2.96 -10.40
CA LEU A 148 0.95 -2.42 -10.02
C LEU A 148 0.46 -2.99 -8.67
N SER A 149 0.69 -4.27 -8.40
CA SER A 149 0.36 -4.90 -7.11
C SER A 149 1.24 -4.34 -5.98
N GLU A 150 2.53 -4.14 -6.23
CA GLU A 150 3.47 -3.56 -5.28
C GLU A 150 3.18 -2.08 -5.00
N LEU A 151 2.76 -1.30 -6.00
CA LEU A 151 2.27 0.07 -5.83
C LEU A 151 0.99 0.13 -5.00
N TRP A 152 0.05 -0.79 -5.24
CA TRP A 152 -1.16 -0.89 -4.44
C TRP A 152 -0.83 -1.17 -2.97
N VAL A 153 0.04 -2.16 -2.70
CA VAL A 153 0.51 -2.47 -1.34
C VAL A 153 1.26 -1.29 -0.72
N PHE A 154 2.07 -0.58 -1.50
CA PHE A 154 2.75 0.62 -1.02
C PHE A 154 1.73 1.68 -0.58
N GLY A 155 0.68 1.91 -1.37
CA GLY A 155 -0.40 2.82 -1.01
C GLY A 155 -1.14 2.39 0.25
N ASP A 156 -1.37 1.09 0.44
CA ASP A 156 -2.01 0.56 1.66
C ASP A 156 -1.16 0.83 2.91
N VAL A 157 0.13 0.52 2.85
CA VAL A 157 1.08 0.69 3.96
C VAL A 157 1.26 2.18 4.33
N HIS A 158 1.31 3.07 3.32
CA HIS A 158 1.57 4.49 3.53
C HIS A 158 0.29 5.35 3.48
N LEU A 159 -0.88 4.72 3.59
CA LEU A 159 -2.17 5.41 3.63
C LEU A 159 -2.36 6.39 2.47
N VAL A 160 -2.22 5.90 1.23
CA VAL A 160 -2.40 6.66 -0.02
C VAL A 160 -3.53 6.04 -0.86
N PRO A 161 -4.81 6.25 -0.52
CA PRO A 161 -5.95 5.64 -1.23
C PRO A 161 -5.98 5.99 -2.72
N ALA A 162 -5.59 7.21 -3.09
CA ALA A 162 -5.56 7.62 -4.50
C ALA A 162 -4.54 6.82 -5.33
N LEU A 163 -3.41 6.40 -4.73
CA LEU A 163 -2.45 5.52 -5.38
C LEU A 163 -3.00 4.10 -5.51
N GLN A 164 -3.66 3.59 -4.46
CA GLN A 164 -4.32 2.28 -4.50
C GLN A 164 -5.36 2.22 -5.63
N ASN A 165 -6.21 3.23 -5.73
CA ASN A 165 -7.28 3.29 -6.73
C ASN A 165 -6.72 3.40 -8.16
N LEU A 166 -5.67 4.19 -8.38
CA LEU A 166 -5.03 4.27 -9.69
C LEU A 166 -4.32 2.97 -10.07
N ALA A 167 -3.59 2.36 -9.13
CA ALA A 167 -2.87 1.12 -9.36
C ALA A 167 -3.81 -0.04 -9.73
N ILE A 168 -4.95 -0.16 -9.04
CA ILE A 168 -5.92 -1.21 -9.35
C ILE A 168 -6.71 -0.92 -10.63
N ASP A 169 -6.99 0.35 -10.96
CA ASP A 169 -7.58 0.72 -12.25
C ASP A 169 -6.66 0.34 -13.41
N CYS A 170 -5.36 0.65 -13.31
CA CYS A 170 -4.36 0.24 -14.30
C CYS A 170 -4.25 -1.29 -14.40
N LEU A 171 -4.33 -2.00 -13.26
CA LEU A 171 -4.27 -3.45 -13.23
C LEU A 171 -5.47 -4.08 -13.92
N ILE A 172 -6.68 -3.60 -13.62
CA ILE A 172 -7.93 -4.02 -14.29
C ILE A 172 -7.85 -3.75 -15.79
N GLY A 173 -7.43 -2.54 -16.20
CA GLY A 173 -7.29 -2.19 -17.61
C GLY A 173 -6.30 -3.10 -18.34
N ARG A 174 -5.16 -3.41 -17.71
CA ARG A 174 -4.15 -4.33 -18.25
C ARG A 174 -4.73 -5.74 -18.44
N ILE A 175 -5.48 -6.23 -17.47
CA ILE A 175 -6.13 -7.55 -17.53
C ILE A 175 -7.13 -7.62 -18.69
N GLN A 176 -7.99 -6.60 -18.80
CA GLN A 176 -8.98 -6.54 -19.87
C GLN A 176 -8.34 -6.48 -21.26
N THR A 177 -7.13 -5.92 -21.36
CA THR A 177 -6.41 -5.75 -22.63
C THR A 177 -5.54 -6.96 -22.99
N LEU A 178 -4.83 -7.54 -22.02
CA LEU A 178 -3.81 -8.57 -22.26
C LEU A 178 -4.26 -9.98 -21.86
N GLY A 179 -5.37 -10.14 -21.13
CA GLY A 179 -5.97 -11.45 -20.85
C GLY A 179 -5.21 -12.36 -19.89
N SER A 180 -4.22 -11.86 -19.13
CA SER A 180 -3.48 -12.66 -18.16
C SER A 180 -3.10 -11.85 -16.91
N LEU A 181 -3.43 -12.41 -15.75
CA LEU A 181 -3.01 -11.95 -14.43
C LEU A 181 -1.95 -12.89 -13.84
N LEU A 182 -1.30 -12.41 -12.78
CA LEU A 182 -0.12 -12.98 -12.15
C LEU A 182 -0.44 -14.15 -11.22
N ASN A 183 -0.40 -15.39 -11.72
CA ASN A 183 -0.34 -16.55 -10.81
C ASN A 183 0.86 -16.41 -9.84
N THR A 184 1.94 -15.78 -10.30
CA THR A 184 3.21 -15.64 -9.56
C THR A 184 3.18 -14.72 -8.33
N LYS A 185 2.14 -13.93 -8.09
CA LYS A 185 2.11 -12.94 -6.98
C LYS A 185 0.95 -13.10 -6.00
N ILE A 186 0.08 -14.09 -6.18
CA ILE A 186 -0.99 -14.37 -5.21
C ILE A 186 -0.45 -14.52 -3.77
N PRO A 187 0.58 -15.36 -3.49
CA PRO A 187 1.12 -15.45 -2.14
C PRO A 187 1.70 -14.12 -1.62
N TYR A 188 2.22 -13.26 -2.50
CA TYR A 188 2.64 -11.90 -2.12
C TYR A 188 1.45 -11.04 -1.71
N ILE A 189 0.38 -11.00 -2.53
CA ILE A 189 -0.84 -10.22 -2.25
C ILE A 189 -1.41 -10.62 -0.89
N TYR A 190 -1.61 -11.91 -0.65
CA TYR A 190 -2.17 -12.39 0.61
C TYR A 190 -1.26 -12.13 1.82
N ARG A 191 0.07 -12.19 1.66
CA ARG A 191 1.00 -11.87 2.75
C ARG A 191 1.01 -10.39 3.12
N ARG A 192 0.71 -9.51 2.16
CA ARG A 192 0.89 -8.06 2.29
C ARG A 192 -0.39 -7.25 2.41
N THR A 193 -1.54 -7.92 2.43
CA THR A 193 -2.85 -7.27 2.52
C THR A 193 -3.71 -7.97 3.57
N VAL A 194 -4.74 -7.30 4.05
CA VAL A 194 -5.72 -7.88 4.98
C VAL A 194 -6.88 -8.58 4.23
N ALA A 195 -7.64 -9.39 4.96
CA ALA A 195 -8.83 -10.05 4.45
C ALA A 195 -9.82 -9.03 3.87
N GLY A 196 -10.43 -9.38 2.74
CA GLY A 196 -11.38 -8.51 2.06
C GLY A 196 -10.77 -7.28 1.39
N SER A 197 -9.44 -7.10 1.37
CA SER A 197 -8.83 -5.98 0.64
C SER A 197 -9.19 -5.99 -0.86
N PRO A 198 -9.35 -4.81 -1.49
CA PRO A 198 -9.69 -4.74 -2.92
C PRO A 198 -8.76 -5.53 -3.84
N LEU A 199 -7.46 -5.55 -3.55
CA LEU A 199 -6.48 -6.28 -4.34
C LEU A 199 -6.70 -7.80 -4.27
N ARG A 200 -7.08 -8.35 -3.10
CA ARG A 200 -7.45 -9.77 -2.96
C ARG A 200 -8.75 -10.08 -3.71
N ARG A 201 -9.77 -9.23 -3.57
CA ARG A 201 -11.06 -9.40 -4.28
C ARG A 201 -10.84 -9.46 -5.79
N MET A 202 -10.02 -8.55 -6.32
CA MET A 202 -9.65 -8.52 -7.74
C MET A 202 -8.94 -9.81 -8.18
N ALA A 203 -7.97 -10.29 -7.40
CA ALA A 203 -7.25 -11.52 -7.71
C ALA A 203 -8.18 -12.75 -7.73
N VAL A 204 -9.10 -12.86 -6.77
CA VAL A 204 -10.09 -13.95 -6.71
C VAL A 204 -11.08 -13.85 -7.88
N ASP A 205 -11.63 -12.66 -8.13
CA ASP A 205 -12.61 -12.43 -9.19
C ASP A 205 -12.04 -12.73 -10.59
N TRP A 206 -10.75 -12.47 -10.82
CA TRP A 206 -10.07 -12.87 -12.05
C TRP A 206 -10.06 -14.39 -12.24
N GLU A 207 -9.60 -15.15 -11.23
CA GLU A 207 -9.54 -16.61 -11.31
C GLU A 207 -10.92 -17.24 -11.49
N VAL A 208 -11.96 -16.65 -10.89
CA VAL A 208 -13.35 -17.10 -11.09
C VAL A 208 -13.76 -16.95 -12.56
N CYS A 209 -13.34 -15.89 -13.24
CA CYS A 209 -13.73 -15.59 -14.62
C CYS A 209 -12.85 -16.23 -15.68
N SER A 210 -11.58 -16.47 -15.39
CA SER A 210 -10.62 -17.10 -16.28
C SER A 210 -9.97 -18.30 -15.60
N PRO A 211 -10.75 -19.36 -15.29
CA PRO A 211 -10.25 -20.48 -14.51
C PRO A 211 -9.13 -21.19 -15.26
N SER A 212 -7.91 -20.88 -14.87
CA SER A 212 -6.69 -21.57 -15.25
C SER A 212 -6.35 -22.55 -14.13
N VAL A 213 -7.34 -23.35 -13.73
CA VAL A 213 -7.23 -24.27 -12.58
C VAL A 213 -6.35 -25.45 -12.97
N THR A 214 -5.05 -25.26 -12.81
CA THR A 214 -4.04 -26.32 -12.83
C THR A 214 -3.48 -26.47 -11.44
N GLU A 215 -3.00 -27.68 -11.11
CA GLU A 215 -2.32 -27.94 -9.84
C GLU A 215 -1.15 -26.97 -9.63
N ASP A 216 -0.37 -26.71 -10.69
CA ASP A 216 0.74 -25.76 -10.68
C ASP A 216 0.29 -24.34 -10.29
N ASN A 217 -0.83 -23.86 -10.83
CA ASN A 217 -1.32 -22.51 -10.54
C ASN A 217 -1.86 -22.38 -9.11
N LEU A 218 -2.58 -23.39 -8.62
CA LEU A 218 -3.17 -23.36 -7.28
C LEU A 218 -2.18 -23.72 -6.17
N SER A 219 -1.10 -24.45 -6.47
CA SER A 219 -0.09 -24.87 -5.50
C SER A 219 0.56 -23.70 -4.74
N CYS A 220 0.63 -22.52 -5.37
CA CYS A 220 1.22 -21.33 -4.78
C CYS A 220 0.24 -20.48 -3.96
N TRP A 221 -1.06 -20.84 -3.97
CA TRP A 221 -2.07 -20.09 -3.24
C TRP A 221 -2.02 -20.40 -1.74
N PRO A 222 -2.07 -19.38 -0.87
CA PRO A 222 -2.29 -19.60 0.55
C PRO A 222 -3.63 -20.29 0.80
N ARG A 223 -3.71 -21.13 1.83
CA ARG A 223 -4.94 -21.86 2.22
C ARG A 223 -6.17 -20.95 2.30
N ILE A 224 -6.01 -19.76 2.90
CA ILE A 224 -7.11 -18.80 3.01
C ILE A 224 -7.59 -18.30 1.64
N GLY A 225 -6.68 -18.09 0.69
CA GLY A 225 -7.04 -17.68 -0.66
C GLY A 225 -7.74 -18.78 -1.45
N LEU A 226 -7.37 -20.04 -1.24
CA LEU A 226 -8.09 -21.18 -1.81
C LEU A 226 -9.53 -21.28 -1.27
N ILE A 227 -9.73 -20.97 0.03
CA ILE A 227 -11.07 -20.92 0.63
C ILE A 227 -11.88 -19.78 0.02
N GLU A 228 -11.32 -18.57 -0.07
CA GLU A 228 -11.98 -17.41 -0.70
C GLU A 228 -12.35 -17.71 -2.16
N LEU A 229 -11.44 -18.34 -2.91
CA LEU A 229 -11.68 -18.76 -4.29
C LEU A 229 -12.81 -19.81 -4.38
N ALA A 230 -12.79 -20.84 -3.52
CA ALA A 230 -13.84 -21.86 -3.50
C ALA A 230 -15.23 -21.27 -3.20
N ILE A 231 -15.31 -20.34 -2.24
CA ILE A 231 -16.55 -19.61 -1.92
C ILE A 231 -17.01 -18.80 -3.14
N ALA A 232 -16.11 -18.05 -3.78
CA ALA A 232 -16.44 -17.23 -4.93
C ALA A 232 -16.89 -18.08 -6.14
N LEU A 233 -16.25 -19.24 -6.38
CA LEU A 233 -16.67 -20.20 -7.40
C LEU A 233 -18.05 -20.79 -7.10
N SER A 234 -18.35 -21.13 -5.83
CA SER A 234 -19.65 -21.66 -5.43
C SER A 234 -20.79 -20.65 -5.60
N SER A 235 -20.47 -19.35 -5.53
CA SER A 235 -21.42 -18.24 -5.67
C SER A 235 -21.47 -17.65 -7.09
N LYS A 236 -20.79 -18.29 -8.06
CA LYS A 236 -20.66 -17.76 -9.43
C LYS A 236 -22.00 -17.78 -10.16
N GLN A 237 -22.46 -16.60 -10.56
CA GLN A 237 -23.67 -16.44 -11.38
C GLN A 237 -23.37 -16.65 -12.87
N ALA A 238 -24.38 -17.08 -13.64
CA ALA A 238 -24.23 -17.41 -15.07
C ALA A 238 -23.85 -16.20 -15.96
N GLU A 239 -24.13 -14.99 -15.50
CA GLU A 239 -23.75 -13.72 -16.15
C GLU A 239 -22.26 -13.37 -15.97
N HIS A 240 -21.61 -13.88 -14.92
CA HIS A 240 -20.19 -13.68 -14.62
C HIS A 240 -19.28 -14.63 -15.43
N ARG A 241 -19.63 -14.88 -16.69
CA ARG A 241 -18.87 -15.73 -17.62
C ARG A 241 -17.57 -15.10 -18.09
N SER A 242 -17.46 -13.78 -18.06
CA SER A 242 -16.23 -13.06 -18.40
C SER A 242 -15.87 -12.05 -17.30
N PHE A 243 -14.59 -11.73 -17.18
CA PHE A 243 -14.12 -10.73 -16.23
C PHE A 243 -14.75 -9.37 -16.49
N ARG A 244 -14.99 -9.01 -17.76
CA ARG A 244 -15.69 -7.78 -18.13
C ARG A 244 -17.10 -7.70 -17.53
N ASN A 245 -17.88 -8.78 -17.62
CA ASN A 245 -19.24 -8.80 -17.06
C ASN A 245 -19.21 -8.69 -15.54
N LEU A 246 -18.26 -9.40 -14.90
CA LEU A 246 -18.11 -9.34 -13.45
C LEU A 246 -17.75 -7.92 -12.99
N LEU A 247 -16.79 -7.26 -13.63
CA LEU A 247 -16.44 -5.86 -13.33
C LEU A 247 -17.64 -4.93 -13.45
N GLN A 248 -18.48 -5.12 -14.48
CA GLN A 248 -19.68 -4.31 -14.67
C GLN A 248 -20.70 -4.53 -13.55
N SER A 249 -20.90 -5.77 -13.11
CA SER A 249 -21.81 -6.10 -11.99
C SER A 249 -21.32 -5.57 -10.64
N ARG A 250 -20.01 -5.62 -10.38
CA ARG A 250 -19.40 -5.21 -9.12
C ARG A 250 -19.32 -3.69 -8.98
N GLY A 251 -19.13 -2.99 -10.10
CA GLY A 251 -18.89 -1.55 -10.12
C GLY A 251 -17.50 -1.16 -9.63
N LYS A 252 -17.12 0.12 -9.85
CA LYS A 252 -15.77 0.63 -9.57
C LYS A 252 -15.43 0.61 -8.07
N CYS A 253 -16.37 1.03 -7.23
CA CYS A 253 -16.20 1.11 -5.78
C CYS A 253 -15.83 -0.24 -5.13
N TYR A 254 -16.25 -1.36 -5.73
CA TYR A 254 -15.91 -2.69 -5.23
C TYR A 254 -14.41 -2.99 -5.24
N TYR A 255 -13.65 -2.33 -6.10
CA TYR A 255 -12.19 -2.45 -6.17
C TYR A 255 -11.45 -1.22 -5.63
N HIS A 256 -12.16 -0.19 -5.17
CA HIS A 256 -11.56 1.06 -4.70
C HIS A 256 -11.57 1.15 -3.18
N VAL A 257 -10.68 1.97 -2.66
CA VAL A 257 -10.60 2.37 -1.27
C VAL A 257 -11.24 3.76 -1.15
N HIS A 258 -12.19 3.88 -0.23
CA HIS A 258 -12.95 5.10 0.06
C HIS A 258 -12.97 5.35 1.56
N THR A 259 -13.11 6.62 1.95
CA THR A 259 -13.56 6.93 3.31
C THR A 259 -15.07 6.73 3.41
N GLU A 260 -15.59 6.66 4.64
CA GLU A 260 -17.01 6.39 4.87
C GLU A 260 -17.90 7.45 4.20
N GLY A 261 -18.83 7.02 3.34
CA GLY A 261 -19.73 7.90 2.58
C GLY A 261 -19.23 8.37 1.21
N GLU A 262 -17.95 8.16 0.88
CA GLU A 262 -17.41 8.47 -0.44
C GLU A 262 -17.66 7.34 -1.46
N HIS A 263 -17.81 7.71 -2.72
CA HIS A 263 -18.00 6.82 -3.86
C HIS A 263 -17.29 7.37 -5.11
N CYS A 264 -17.02 6.48 -6.08
CA CYS A 264 -16.40 6.82 -7.36
C CYS A 264 -17.27 7.72 -8.25
#